data_AF-A0A3B0JI13-F1
#
_entry.id   AF-A0A3B0JI13-F1
#
_cell.length_a   1.000
_cell.length_b   1.000
_cell.length_c   1.000
_cell.angle_alpha   90.00
_cell.angle_beta   90.00
_cell.angle_gamma   90.00
#
_symmetry.space_group_name_H-M   'P 1'
#
loop_
_entity.id
_entity.type
_entity.pdbx_description
1 polymer ?
#
loop_
_entity_poly.entity_id
_entity_poly.type
_entity_poly.pdbx_seq_one_letter_code
_entity_poly.pdbx_strand_id
1 'polypeptide(L)'
;MQNRNLSTISNCFPLVCRAIQTQCGILQQGPVARYELVELLRQLNGKERLLASKYYCQLPANVGSFRVLLQLQQLRILTATEYILSKEHSEQLQVDLIIFLETEFELLANLFVSAAYDAESGMKLSAILTDALGNLFAGLVADPKISSLRYVEPLCRALPADAMVVCMNMHLSSLLELHQAEDIKEAFASFSAWINEGVDELTFVKHICEKLFASHHQEALQVLFKQSNMENFRNWKFYLILVQSIASTCNAETTAFIKKYLKSRVLHMARTGCLTALLHLLLTARATSACTMDIHSNLDNYAKWYKQNIGEMSYLLRPEHFPIALGLLEESLPYESELQYLEIHAAIALSPGGRFVQAYKTKCRSYLTQLKKGEKSQGV
;
A
#
# COMPACT_ATOMS: atom_id res chain seq x y z
N MET A 1 -40.74 -39.02 14.37
CA MET A 1 -39.32 -38.72 14.06
C MET A 1 -38.86 -39.68 12.96
N GLN A 2 -38.96 -39.29 11.70
CA GLN A 2 -38.48 -40.09 10.58
C GLN A 2 -37.01 -39.78 10.34
N ASN A 3 -36.20 -40.82 10.44
CA ASN A 3 -34.78 -40.84 10.12
C ASN A 3 -34.64 -40.65 8.60
N ARG A 4 -34.56 -39.40 8.12
CA ARG A 4 -34.26 -39.12 6.71
C ARG A 4 -32.81 -39.51 6.45
N ASN A 5 -32.60 -40.48 5.57
CA ASN A 5 -31.30 -40.90 5.07
C ASN A 5 -30.51 -39.69 4.55
N LEU A 6 -29.62 -39.15 5.37
CA LEU A 6 -28.72 -38.04 5.05
C LEU A 6 -27.59 -38.44 4.05
N SER A 7 -27.68 -39.62 3.43
CA SER A 7 -26.57 -40.27 2.74
C SER A 7 -26.83 -40.65 1.28
N THR A 8 -28.05 -40.53 0.77
CA THR A 8 -28.40 -40.87 -0.63
C THR A 8 -28.62 -39.60 -1.45
N ILE A 9 -27.99 -39.54 -2.63
CA ILE A 9 -28.20 -38.46 -3.60
C ILE A 9 -29.63 -38.58 -4.15
N SER A 10 -30.38 -37.48 -4.13
CA SER A 10 -31.72 -37.40 -4.68
C SER A 10 -31.69 -37.50 -6.20
N ASN A 11 -32.72 -38.13 -6.78
CA ASN A 11 -32.94 -38.16 -8.23
C ASN A 11 -33.12 -36.74 -8.83
N CYS A 12 -33.39 -35.73 -8.00
CA CYS A 12 -33.52 -34.34 -8.42
C CYS A 12 -32.18 -33.59 -8.52
N PHE A 13 -31.06 -34.17 -8.05
CA PHE A 13 -29.76 -33.49 -8.07
C PHE A 13 -29.30 -33.03 -9.48
N PRO A 14 -29.50 -33.80 -10.57
CA PRO A 14 -29.19 -33.33 -11.92
C PRO A 14 -29.97 -32.07 -12.34
N LEU A 15 -31.19 -31.86 -11.83
CA LEU A 15 -31.96 -30.64 -12.09
C LEU A 15 -31.30 -29.43 -11.42
N VAL A 16 -30.72 -29.61 -10.24
CA VAL A 16 -29.99 -28.55 -9.53
C VAL A 16 -28.73 -28.17 -10.29
N CYS A 17 -27.95 -29.14 -10.80
CA CYS A 17 -26.78 -28.85 -11.63
C CYS A 17 -27.16 -28.06 -12.89
N ARG A 18 -28.23 -28.46 -13.58
CA ARG A 18 -28.74 -27.72 -14.75
C ARG A 18 -29.18 -26.31 -14.37
N ALA A 19 -29.89 -26.15 -13.26
CA ALA A 19 -30.31 -24.83 -12.78
C ALA A 19 -29.08 -23.95 -12.51
N ILE A 20 -28.07 -24.44 -11.79
CA ILE A 20 -26.80 -23.71 -11.57
C ILE A 20 -26.19 -23.27 -12.91
N GLN A 21 -25.99 -24.21 -13.83
CA GLN A 21 -25.36 -23.93 -15.12
C GLN A 21 -26.15 -22.90 -15.95
N THR A 22 -27.47 -23.04 -16.03
CA THR A 22 -28.34 -22.08 -16.72
C THR A 22 -28.22 -20.69 -16.09
N GLN A 23 -28.20 -20.62 -14.76
CA GLN A 23 -28.18 -19.36 -14.04
C GLN A 23 -26.82 -18.66 -14.18
N CYS A 24 -25.72 -19.39 -14.26
CA CYS A 24 -24.39 -18.83 -14.58
C CYS A 24 -24.35 -18.15 -15.96
N GLY A 25 -25.14 -18.62 -16.93
CA GLY A 25 -25.21 -18.04 -18.28
C GLY A 25 -26.05 -16.75 -18.38
N ILE A 26 -26.76 -16.36 -17.32
CA ILE A 26 -27.69 -15.22 -17.35
C ILE A 26 -27.06 -14.00 -16.66
N LEU A 27 -26.89 -12.91 -17.40
CA LEU A 27 -26.30 -11.65 -16.89
C LEU A 27 -27.19 -10.99 -15.82
N GLN A 28 -28.47 -10.77 -16.11
CA GLN A 28 -29.42 -10.15 -15.19
C GLN A 28 -30.64 -11.05 -14.97
N GLN A 29 -31.05 -11.16 -13.71
CA GLN A 29 -32.17 -11.99 -13.31
C GLN A 29 -33.21 -11.17 -12.58
N GLY A 30 -34.47 -11.43 -12.90
CA GLY A 30 -35.58 -10.99 -12.07
C GLY A 30 -35.53 -11.62 -10.68
N PRO A 31 -36.17 -10.99 -9.68
CA PRO A 31 -36.15 -11.45 -8.29
C PRO A 31 -36.69 -12.88 -8.11
N VAL A 32 -37.65 -13.30 -8.95
CA VAL A 32 -38.27 -14.63 -8.91
C VAL A 32 -37.26 -15.74 -9.21
N ALA A 33 -36.49 -15.62 -10.30
CA ALA A 33 -35.50 -16.63 -10.69
C ALA A 33 -34.38 -16.78 -9.63
N ARG A 34 -33.98 -15.66 -9.01
CA ARG A 34 -33.01 -15.68 -7.89
C ARG A 34 -33.55 -16.45 -6.69
N TYR A 35 -34.81 -16.21 -6.34
CA TYR A 35 -35.48 -16.89 -5.23
C TYR A 35 -35.61 -18.40 -5.50
N GLU A 36 -36.02 -18.79 -6.70
CA GLU A 36 -36.16 -20.20 -7.09
C GLU A 36 -34.85 -20.99 -6.97
N LEU A 37 -33.74 -20.43 -7.45
CA LEU A 37 -32.44 -21.08 -7.32
C LEU A 37 -32.05 -21.25 -5.84
N VAL A 38 -32.24 -20.22 -5.01
CA VAL A 38 -31.94 -20.28 -3.58
C VAL A 38 -32.78 -21.34 -2.87
N GLU A 39 -34.08 -21.44 -3.19
CA GLU A 39 -34.96 -22.46 -2.62
C GLU A 39 -34.53 -23.88 -3.03
N LEU A 40 -34.15 -24.09 -4.30
CA LEU A 40 -33.61 -25.38 -4.75
C LEU A 40 -32.33 -25.77 -4.00
N LEU A 41 -31.41 -24.83 -3.84
CA LEU A 41 -30.14 -25.05 -3.15
C LEU A 41 -30.33 -25.35 -1.64
N ARG A 42 -31.36 -24.78 -1.00
CA ARG A 42 -31.70 -25.05 0.41
C ARG A 42 -32.16 -26.49 0.66
N GLN A 43 -32.69 -27.18 -0.35
CA GLN A 43 -33.14 -28.57 -0.22
C GLN A 43 -32.01 -29.60 -0.26
N LEU A 44 -30.80 -29.20 -0.65
CA LEU A 44 -29.66 -30.11 -0.79
C LEU A 44 -29.19 -30.66 0.56
N ASN A 45 -28.96 -31.97 0.62
CA ASN A 45 -28.29 -32.61 1.76
C ASN A 45 -26.76 -32.39 1.72
N GLY A 46 -26.05 -32.79 2.78
CA GLY A 46 -24.61 -32.57 2.89
C GLY A 46 -23.77 -33.12 1.72
N LYS A 47 -24.09 -34.32 1.22
CA LYS A 47 -23.38 -34.90 0.07
C LYS A 47 -23.67 -34.14 -1.22
N GLU A 48 -24.93 -33.76 -1.43
CA GLU A 48 -25.34 -33.00 -2.61
C GLU A 48 -24.72 -31.59 -2.63
N ARG A 49 -24.62 -30.94 -1.46
CA ARG A 49 -23.93 -29.64 -1.33
C ARG A 49 -22.47 -29.74 -1.73
N LEU A 50 -21.77 -30.78 -1.28
CA LEU A 50 -20.39 -31.05 -1.68
C LEU A 50 -20.25 -31.36 -3.19
N LEU A 51 -21.21 -32.08 -3.78
CA LEU A 51 -21.20 -32.34 -5.21
C LEU A 51 -21.51 -31.08 -6.02
N ALA A 52 -22.44 -30.25 -5.55
CA ALA A 52 -22.79 -28.98 -6.18
C ALA A 52 -21.61 -28.00 -6.18
N SER A 53 -20.87 -27.92 -5.07
CA SER A 53 -19.67 -27.07 -4.98
C SER A 53 -18.59 -27.51 -5.97
N LYS A 54 -18.29 -28.82 -6.01
CA LYS A 54 -17.33 -29.39 -6.98
C LYS A 54 -17.77 -29.19 -8.42
N TYR A 55 -19.05 -29.41 -8.71
CA TYR A 55 -19.61 -29.18 -10.05
C TYR A 55 -19.48 -27.72 -10.46
N TYR A 56 -19.85 -26.78 -9.59
CA TYR A 56 -19.73 -25.36 -9.86
C TYR A 56 -18.28 -24.95 -10.19
N CYS A 57 -17.28 -25.43 -9.43
CA CYS A 57 -15.87 -25.16 -9.70
C CYS A 57 -15.38 -25.67 -11.07
N GLN A 58 -16.05 -26.67 -11.66
CA GLN A 58 -15.71 -27.19 -12.99
C GLN A 58 -16.34 -26.40 -14.13
N LEU A 59 -17.32 -25.54 -13.84
CA LEU A 59 -17.96 -24.71 -14.86
C LEU A 59 -17.00 -23.61 -15.33
N PRO A 60 -17.07 -23.23 -16.63
CA PRO A 60 -16.41 -22.02 -17.09
C PRO A 60 -17.05 -20.79 -16.45
N ALA A 61 -16.24 -19.78 -16.15
CA ALA A 61 -16.72 -18.48 -15.69
C ALA A 61 -17.57 -17.83 -16.80
N ASN A 62 -18.77 -17.40 -16.44
CA ASN A 62 -19.74 -16.74 -17.32
C ASN A 62 -20.27 -15.48 -16.63
N VAL A 63 -20.99 -14.66 -17.39
CA VAL A 63 -21.54 -13.37 -16.95
C VAL A 63 -22.37 -13.39 -15.66
N GLY A 64 -22.97 -14.53 -15.31
CA GLY A 64 -23.77 -14.71 -14.09
C GLY A 64 -23.10 -15.56 -13.02
N SER A 65 -21.88 -16.06 -13.25
CA SER A 65 -21.22 -17.01 -12.36
C SER A 65 -21.05 -16.44 -10.95
N PHE A 66 -20.45 -15.26 -10.79
CA PHE A 66 -20.14 -14.75 -9.45
C PHE A 66 -21.37 -14.37 -8.62
N ARG A 67 -22.47 -13.96 -9.27
CA ARG A 67 -23.77 -13.87 -8.59
C ARG A 67 -24.22 -15.23 -8.02
N VAL A 68 -24.08 -16.31 -8.80
CA VAL A 68 -24.41 -17.66 -8.34
C VAL A 68 -23.45 -18.11 -7.23
N LEU A 69 -22.15 -17.80 -7.35
CA LEU A 69 -21.17 -18.03 -6.29
C LEU A 69 -21.56 -17.33 -4.98
N LEU A 70 -22.03 -16.09 -5.05
CA LEU A 70 -22.51 -15.36 -3.88
C LEU A 70 -23.70 -16.05 -3.21
N GLN A 71 -24.65 -16.56 -3.98
CA GLN A 71 -25.77 -17.34 -3.45
C GLN A 71 -25.31 -18.65 -2.80
N LEU A 72 -24.34 -19.35 -3.41
CA LEU A 72 -23.72 -20.55 -2.83
C LEU A 72 -23.00 -20.22 -1.52
N GLN A 73 -22.30 -19.09 -1.45
CA GLN A 73 -21.61 -18.61 -0.26
C GLN A 73 -22.59 -18.28 0.87
N GLN A 74 -23.66 -17.55 0.57
CA GLN A 74 -24.72 -17.22 1.54
C GLN A 74 -25.38 -18.46 2.13
N LEU A 75 -25.49 -19.52 1.33
CA LEU A 75 -26.02 -20.81 1.79
C LEU A 75 -24.97 -21.71 2.43
N ARG A 76 -23.68 -21.32 2.48
CA ARG A 76 -22.53 -22.13 2.96
C ARG A 76 -22.33 -23.43 2.17
N ILE A 77 -22.54 -23.38 0.87
CA ILE A 77 -22.33 -24.53 -0.04
C ILE A 77 -20.93 -24.47 -0.64
N LEU A 78 -20.51 -23.28 -1.08
CA LEU A 78 -19.18 -23.00 -1.61
C LEU A 78 -18.86 -21.53 -1.29
N THR A 79 -17.73 -21.29 -0.66
CA THR A 79 -17.21 -19.96 -0.36
C THR A 79 -16.36 -19.40 -1.50
N ALA A 80 -16.17 -18.08 -1.56
CA ALA A 80 -15.24 -17.47 -2.50
C ALA A 80 -13.82 -18.01 -2.31
N THR A 81 -13.40 -18.23 -1.06
CA THR A 81 -12.12 -18.85 -0.73
C THR A 81 -11.95 -20.23 -1.36
N GLU A 82 -12.90 -21.15 -1.14
CA GLU A 82 -12.83 -22.50 -1.71
C GLU A 82 -12.84 -22.45 -3.25
N TYR A 83 -13.62 -21.53 -3.84
CA TYR A 83 -13.64 -21.34 -5.28
C TYR A 83 -12.26 -20.90 -5.82
N ILE A 84 -11.67 -19.85 -5.25
CA ILE A 84 -10.39 -19.30 -5.67
C ILE A 84 -9.26 -20.32 -5.51
N LEU A 85 -9.22 -21.04 -4.38
CA LEU A 85 -8.20 -22.06 -4.15
C LEU A 85 -8.36 -23.26 -5.10
N SER A 86 -9.59 -23.60 -5.51
CA SER A 86 -9.81 -24.61 -6.54
C SER A 86 -9.27 -24.22 -7.93
N LYS A 87 -8.96 -22.93 -8.12
CA LYS A 87 -8.43 -22.32 -9.34
C LYS A 87 -6.98 -21.85 -9.20
N GLU A 88 -6.26 -22.21 -8.14
CA GLU A 88 -4.90 -21.74 -7.83
C GLU A 88 -3.91 -21.85 -9.03
N HIS A 89 -4.06 -22.87 -9.86
CA HIS A 89 -3.20 -23.10 -11.04
C HIS A 89 -3.89 -22.81 -12.37
N SER A 90 -5.03 -22.13 -12.35
CA SER A 90 -5.79 -21.78 -13.54
C SER A 90 -5.36 -20.42 -14.08
N GLU A 91 -5.15 -20.34 -15.39
CA GLU A 91 -4.92 -19.06 -16.08
C GLU A 91 -6.09 -18.07 -15.92
N GLN A 92 -7.28 -18.57 -15.62
CA GLN A 92 -8.50 -17.78 -15.41
C GLN A 92 -8.54 -17.07 -14.05
N LEU A 93 -7.68 -17.46 -13.10
CA LEU A 93 -7.71 -16.97 -11.72
C LEU A 93 -7.58 -15.44 -11.65
N GLN A 94 -6.65 -14.86 -12.41
CA GLN A 94 -6.44 -13.41 -12.40
C GLN A 94 -7.66 -12.64 -12.93
N VAL A 95 -8.32 -13.18 -13.96
CA VAL A 95 -9.53 -12.57 -14.52
C VAL A 95 -10.66 -12.60 -13.48
N ASP A 96 -10.83 -13.72 -12.78
CA ASP A 96 -11.85 -13.85 -11.73
C ASP A 96 -11.59 -12.86 -10.57
N LEU A 97 -10.32 -12.66 -10.18
CA LEU A 97 -9.94 -11.70 -9.14
C LEU A 97 -10.13 -10.24 -9.57
N ILE A 98 -9.85 -9.91 -10.84
CA ILE A 98 -10.17 -8.58 -11.39
C ILE A 98 -11.67 -8.31 -11.30
N ILE A 99 -12.51 -9.30 -11.61
CA ILE A 99 -13.96 -9.15 -11.50
C ILE A 99 -14.40 -8.96 -10.03
N PHE A 100 -13.71 -9.59 -9.08
CA PHE A 100 -13.94 -9.35 -7.65
C PHE A 100 -13.57 -7.93 -7.23
N LEU A 101 -12.45 -7.41 -7.73
CA LEU A 101 -11.98 -6.04 -7.49
C LEU A 101 -12.86 -4.97 -8.17
N GLU A 102 -13.53 -5.29 -9.27
CA GLU A 102 -14.36 -4.33 -10.00
C GLU A 102 -15.84 -4.34 -9.60
N THR A 103 -16.40 -5.53 -9.33
CA THR A 103 -17.87 -5.67 -9.18
C THR A 103 -18.34 -6.56 -8.04
N GLU A 104 -17.55 -7.51 -7.55
CA GLU A 104 -18.02 -8.55 -6.61
C GLU A 104 -17.39 -8.43 -5.20
N PHE A 105 -17.65 -7.29 -4.55
CA PHE A 105 -16.95 -6.91 -3.31
C PHE A 105 -17.26 -7.78 -2.09
N GLU A 106 -18.45 -8.40 -2.02
CA GLU A 106 -18.80 -9.34 -0.94
C GLU A 106 -17.98 -10.64 -1.03
N LEU A 107 -17.68 -11.09 -2.25
CA LEU A 107 -16.80 -12.23 -2.48
C LEU A 107 -15.35 -11.85 -2.16
N LEU A 108 -14.92 -10.65 -2.58
CA LEU A 108 -13.59 -10.12 -2.23
C LEU A 108 -13.39 -10.01 -0.71
N ALA A 109 -14.39 -9.52 0.03
CA ALA A 109 -14.33 -9.41 1.47
C ALA A 109 -14.14 -10.79 2.14
N ASN A 110 -14.80 -11.84 1.62
CA ASN A 110 -14.60 -13.20 2.10
C ASN A 110 -13.13 -13.66 1.93
N LEU A 111 -12.46 -13.30 0.84
CA LEU A 111 -11.06 -13.64 0.62
C LEU A 111 -10.14 -13.00 1.66
N PHE A 112 -10.29 -11.71 1.95
CA PHE A 112 -9.47 -11.02 2.95
C PHE A 112 -9.76 -11.52 4.38
N VAL A 113 -11.01 -11.83 4.71
CA VAL A 113 -11.36 -12.45 6.00
C VAL A 113 -10.68 -13.80 6.14
N SER A 114 -10.78 -14.67 5.13
CA SER A 114 -10.13 -15.98 5.18
C SER A 114 -8.60 -15.86 5.19
N ALA A 115 -8.03 -14.90 4.46
CA ALA A 115 -6.59 -14.64 4.51
C ALA A 115 -6.09 -14.26 5.91
N ALA A 116 -6.94 -13.62 6.73
CA ALA A 116 -6.60 -13.19 8.07
C ALA A 116 -6.81 -14.27 9.15
N TYR A 117 -7.86 -15.10 9.02
CA TYR A 117 -8.27 -16.02 10.09
C TYR A 117 -8.07 -17.51 9.78
N ASP A 118 -7.92 -17.89 8.51
CA ASP A 118 -7.67 -19.28 8.12
C ASP A 118 -6.16 -19.52 8.02
N ALA A 119 -5.60 -20.23 9.01
CA ALA A 119 -4.18 -20.53 9.05
C ALA A 119 -3.72 -21.48 7.91
N GLU A 120 -4.61 -22.34 7.41
CA GLU A 120 -4.28 -23.32 6.37
C GLU A 120 -4.27 -22.65 4.99
N SER A 121 -5.31 -21.85 4.72
CA SER A 121 -5.49 -21.17 3.43
C SER A 121 -4.79 -19.81 3.35
N GLY A 122 -4.50 -19.19 4.49
CA GLY A 122 -4.20 -17.76 4.58
C GLY A 122 -2.95 -17.35 3.83
N MET A 123 -1.87 -18.14 3.90
CA MET A 123 -0.63 -17.86 3.15
C MET A 123 -0.85 -17.90 1.64
N LYS A 124 -1.58 -18.90 1.15
CA LYS A 124 -1.88 -19.04 -0.28
C LYS A 124 -2.75 -17.91 -0.79
N LEU A 125 -3.84 -17.62 -0.06
CA LEU A 125 -4.72 -16.50 -0.39
C LEU A 125 -3.97 -15.17 -0.38
N SER A 126 -3.08 -14.98 0.58
CA SER A 126 -2.26 -13.77 0.67
C SER A 126 -1.39 -13.58 -0.58
N ALA A 127 -0.73 -14.65 -1.03
CA ALA A 127 0.06 -14.60 -2.26
C ALA A 127 -0.81 -14.28 -3.49
N ILE A 128 -1.95 -14.97 -3.63
CA ILE A 128 -2.89 -14.76 -4.74
C ILE A 128 -3.43 -13.32 -4.77
N LEU A 129 -3.86 -12.80 -3.62
CA LEU A 129 -4.38 -11.44 -3.51
C LEU A 129 -3.30 -10.39 -3.74
N THR A 130 -2.08 -10.61 -3.25
CA THR A 130 -0.95 -9.69 -3.45
C THR A 130 -0.57 -9.60 -4.94
N ASP A 131 -0.59 -10.73 -5.65
CA ASP A 131 -0.35 -10.79 -7.09
C ASP A 131 -1.43 -10.05 -7.89
N ALA A 132 -2.71 -10.28 -7.55
CA ALA A 132 -3.82 -9.57 -8.18
C ALA A 132 -3.77 -8.06 -7.94
N LEU A 133 -3.45 -7.62 -6.71
CA LEU A 133 -3.25 -6.21 -6.39
C LEU A 133 -2.04 -5.63 -7.13
N GLY A 134 -0.94 -6.37 -7.23
CA GLY A 134 0.25 -5.98 -7.99
C GLY A 134 -0.07 -5.74 -9.46
N ASN A 135 -0.81 -6.66 -10.09
CA ASN A 135 -1.26 -6.53 -11.48
C ASN A 135 -2.19 -5.33 -11.67
N LEU A 136 -3.15 -5.13 -10.76
CA LEU A 136 -4.04 -3.96 -10.78
C LEU A 136 -3.26 -2.65 -10.69
N PHE A 137 -2.35 -2.54 -9.71
CA PHE A 137 -1.61 -1.30 -9.50
C PHE A 137 -0.58 -1.03 -10.59
N ALA A 138 0.08 -2.05 -11.13
CA ALA A 138 0.95 -1.91 -12.31
C ALA A 138 0.15 -1.40 -13.52
N GLY A 139 -1.07 -1.90 -13.71
CA GLY A 139 -1.99 -1.39 -14.72
C GLY A 139 -2.37 0.08 -14.48
N LEU A 140 -2.64 0.48 -13.23
CA LEU A 140 -2.98 1.85 -12.87
C LEU A 140 -1.81 2.84 -13.01
N VAL A 141 -0.57 2.37 -12.85
CA VAL A 141 0.63 3.17 -13.17
C VAL A 141 0.70 3.48 -14.66
N ALA A 142 0.33 2.51 -15.51
CA ALA A 142 0.35 2.70 -16.97
C ALA A 142 -0.86 3.49 -17.50
N ASP A 143 -2.05 3.26 -16.93
CA ASP A 143 -3.28 3.98 -17.24
C ASP A 143 -4.17 4.10 -16.00
N PRO A 144 -4.19 5.26 -15.33
CA PRO A 144 -5.00 5.48 -14.13
C PRO A 144 -6.51 5.30 -14.32
N LYS A 145 -7.01 5.22 -15.56
CA LYS A 145 -8.45 5.09 -15.85
C LYS A 145 -8.95 3.65 -15.93
N ILE A 146 -8.07 2.65 -15.88
CA ILE A 146 -8.47 1.24 -16.03
C ILE A 146 -9.35 0.74 -14.88
N SER A 147 -9.26 1.38 -13.71
CA SER A 147 -10.04 1.03 -12.53
C SER A 147 -10.39 2.28 -11.74
N SER A 148 -11.55 2.23 -11.09
CA SER A 148 -12.01 3.28 -10.17
C SER A 148 -11.81 2.90 -8.69
N LEU A 149 -11.16 1.76 -8.42
CA LEU A 149 -10.89 1.25 -7.07
C LEU A 149 -12.15 1.16 -6.18
N ARG A 150 -13.31 0.89 -6.79
CA ARG A 150 -14.61 0.91 -6.11
C ARG A 150 -14.74 -0.11 -4.99
N TYR A 151 -13.89 -1.14 -4.96
CA TYR A 151 -13.84 -2.12 -3.89
C TYR A 151 -13.40 -1.54 -2.54
N VAL A 152 -12.68 -0.43 -2.52
CA VAL A 152 -12.09 0.12 -1.28
C VAL A 152 -13.15 0.44 -0.24
N GLU A 153 -14.16 1.23 -0.58
CA GLU A 153 -15.20 1.63 0.40
C GLU A 153 -16.03 0.44 0.92
N PRO A 154 -16.50 -0.50 0.08
CA PRO A 154 -17.13 -1.74 0.53
C PRO A 154 -16.25 -2.57 1.48
N LEU A 155 -14.96 -2.75 1.17
CA LEU A 155 -14.05 -3.49 2.04
C LEU A 155 -13.91 -2.81 3.41
N CYS A 156 -13.78 -1.49 3.44
CA CYS A 156 -13.73 -0.72 4.69
C CYS A 156 -14.93 -0.96 5.61
N ARG A 157 -16.12 -1.22 5.03
CA ARG A 157 -17.35 -1.50 5.79
C ARG A 157 -17.51 -2.97 6.17
N ALA A 158 -16.99 -3.88 5.35
CA ALA A 158 -17.23 -5.31 5.50
C ALA A 158 -16.18 -6.02 6.36
N LEU A 159 -14.93 -5.54 6.38
CA LEU A 159 -13.83 -6.25 7.02
C LEU A 159 -13.76 -5.96 8.53
N PRO A 160 -13.61 -7.00 9.38
CA PRO A 160 -13.21 -6.84 10.78
C PRO A 160 -11.81 -6.23 10.91
N ALA A 161 -11.48 -5.68 12.09
CA ALA A 161 -10.22 -4.97 12.34
C ALA A 161 -8.96 -5.79 11.98
N ASP A 162 -8.86 -7.06 12.41
CA ASP A 162 -7.66 -7.87 12.12
C ASP A 162 -7.53 -8.16 10.61
N ALA A 163 -8.66 -8.40 9.93
CA ALA A 163 -8.68 -8.59 8.48
C ALA A 163 -8.37 -7.28 7.72
N MET A 164 -8.74 -6.13 8.28
CA MET A 164 -8.36 -4.82 7.74
C MET A 164 -6.85 -4.62 7.78
N VAL A 165 -6.18 -5.02 8.87
CA VAL A 165 -4.71 -4.95 8.97
C VAL A 165 -4.05 -5.80 7.90
N VAL A 166 -4.54 -7.02 7.67
CA VAL A 166 -4.05 -7.92 6.62
C VAL A 166 -4.28 -7.32 5.24
N CYS A 167 -5.48 -6.80 4.97
CA CYS A 167 -5.83 -6.10 3.73
C CYS A 167 -4.88 -4.91 3.47
N MET A 168 -4.70 -4.03 4.46
CA MET A 168 -3.80 -2.88 4.39
C MET A 168 -2.36 -3.31 4.10
N ASN A 169 -1.86 -4.34 4.78
CA ASN A 169 -0.49 -4.82 4.59
C ASN A 169 -0.26 -5.37 3.18
N MET A 170 -1.25 -6.05 2.59
CA MET A 170 -1.18 -6.51 1.20
C MET A 170 -1.12 -5.31 0.25
N HIS A 171 -1.99 -4.31 0.44
CA HIS A 171 -1.97 -3.11 -0.41
C HIS A 171 -0.65 -2.35 -0.31
N LEU A 172 -0.13 -2.15 0.90
CA LEU A 172 1.17 -1.49 1.11
C LEU A 172 2.30 -2.26 0.44
N SER A 173 2.35 -3.58 0.62
CA SER A 173 3.40 -4.43 0.03
C SER A 173 3.34 -4.39 -1.50
N SER A 174 2.16 -4.58 -2.09
CA SER A 174 1.97 -4.51 -3.54
C SER A 174 2.33 -3.13 -4.11
N LEU A 175 1.97 -2.03 -3.43
CA LEU A 175 2.31 -0.68 -3.89
C LEU A 175 3.82 -0.42 -3.85
N LEU A 176 4.51 -0.88 -2.80
CA LEU A 176 5.96 -0.67 -2.67
C LEU A 176 6.76 -1.41 -3.75
N GLU A 177 6.28 -2.56 -4.21
CA GLU A 177 6.98 -3.40 -5.19
C GLU A 177 6.88 -2.87 -6.64
N LEU A 178 6.03 -1.87 -6.89
CA LEU A 178 5.83 -1.29 -8.24
C LEU A 178 7.07 -0.62 -8.83
N HIS A 179 8.04 -0.23 -7.98
CA HIS A 179 9.29 0.37 -8.44
C HIS A 179 10.44 0.03 -7.50
N GLN A 180 11.52 -0.51 -8.06
CA GLN A 180 12.78 -0.71 -7.36
C GLN A 180 13.82 0.29 -7.88
N ALA A 181 14.23 1.22 -7.02
CA ALA A 181 15.36 2.09 -7.28
C ALA A 181 16.66 1.29 -7.24
N GLU A 182 17.67 1.74 -7.99
CA GLU A 182 19.01 1.17 -7.99
C GLU A 182 19.65 1.27 -6.60
N ASP A 183 19.59 2.48 -6.02
CA ASP A 183 20.09 2.79 -4.70
C ASP A 183 19.39 4.03 -4.10
N ILE A 184 19.88 4.48 -2.94
CA ILE A 184 19.36 5.68 -2.28
C ILE A 184 19.75 6.98 -2.99
N LYS A 185 20.82 7.02 -3.80
CA LYS A 185 21.22 8.22 -4.56
C LYS A 185 20.18 8.55 -5.62
N GLU A 186 19.66 7.53 -6.30
CA GLU A 186 18.53 7.72 -7.23
C GLU A 186 17.35 8.37 -6.51
N ALA A 187 17.04 7.93 -5.29
CA ALA A 187 15.94 8.50 -4.51
C ALA A 187 16.13 9.97 -4.17
N PHE A 188 17.35 10.42 -3.89
CA PHE A 188 17.62 11.85 -3.72
C PHE A 188 17.57 12.62 -5.04
N ALA A 189 18.08 12.04 -6.14
CA ALA A 189 18.10 12.69 -7.45
C ALA A 189 16.70 12.86 -8.05
N SER A 190 15.81 11.89 -7.82
CA SER A 190 14.47 11.84 -8.39
C SER A 190 13.37 12.28 -7.42
N PHE A 191 13.72 12.79 -6.22
CA PHE A 191 12.75 13.05 -5.16
C PHE A 191 11.59 13.94 -5.64
N SER A 192 11.87 15.14 -6.16
CA SER A 192 10.79 16.06 -6.59
C SER A 192 10.00 15.49 -7.76
N ALA A 193 10.66 14.80 -8.69
CA ALA A 193 9.99 14.15 -9.81
C ALA A 193 8.97 13.11 -9.33
N TRP A 194 9.37 12.23 -8.42
CA TRP A 194 8.49 11.19 -7.87
C TRP A 194 7.38 11.75 -6.99
N ILE A 195 7.63 12.80 -6.21
CA ILE A 195 6.58 13.45 -5.43
C ILE A 195 5.52 14.09 -6.35
N ASN A 196 5.95 14.78 -7.40
CA ASN A 196 5.02 15.40 -8.35
C ASN A 196 4.24 14.34 -9.13
N GLU A 197 4.90 13.28 -9.59
CA GLU A 197 4.25 12.13 -10.22
C GLU A 197 3.20 11.50 -9.29
N GLY A 198 3.53 11.38 -8.00
CA GLY A 198 2.60 10.91 -6.95
C GLY A 198 1.34 11.75 -6.82
N VAL A 199 1.45 13.05 -7.04
CA VAL A 199 0.36 14.03 -6.91
C VAL A 199 -0.48 14.12 -8.18
N ASP A 200 0.17 14.17 -9.34
CA ASP A 200 -0.47 14.50 -10.62
C ASP A 200 -0.93 13.25 -11.40
N GLU A 201 -0.12 12.18 -11.38
CA GLU A 201 -0.31 11.01 -12.25
C GLU A 201 -0.82 9.80 -11.46
N LEU A 202 -0.25 9.54 -10.28
CA LEU A 202 -0.53 8.36 -9.46
C LEU A 202 -1.63 8.62 -8.41
N THR A 203 -2.68 9.33 -8.82
CA THR A 203 -3.79 9.76 -7.95
C THR A 203 -4.50 8.61 -7.21
N PHE A 204 -4.41 7.39 -7.75
CA PHE A 204 -4.95 6.18 -7.10
C PHE A 204 -4.27 5.87 -5.76
N VAL A 205 -2.98 6.19 -5.60
CA VAL A 205 -2.25 5.99 -4.33
C VAL A 205 -2.84 6.88 -3.24
N LYS A 206 -3.13 8.13 -3.57
CA LYS A 206 -3.81 9.06 -2.68
C LYS A 206 -5.22 8.56 -2.33
N HIS A 207 -5.98 8.06 -3.30
CA HIS A 207 -7.29 7.45 -3.05
C HIS A 207 -7.23 6.31 -2.03
N ILE A 208 -6.26 5.40 -2.17
CA ILE A 208 -6.06 4.30 -1.20
C ILE A 208 -5.72 4.87 0.18
N CYS A 209 -4.82 5.85 0.27
CA CYS A 209 -4.44 6.47 1.54
C CYS A 209 -5.60 7.21 2.24
N GLU A 210 -6.45 7.90 1.48
CA GLU A 210 -7.60 8.68 1.97
C GLU A 210 -8.82 7.83 2.31
N LYS A 211 -8.92 6.62 1.75
CA LYS A 211 -10.10 5.76 1.89
C LYS A 211 -9.79 4.51 2.67
N LEU A 212 -8.87 3.68 2.16
CA LEU A 212 -8.53 2.41 2.80
C LEU A 212 -7.77 2.63 4.11
N PHE A 213 -6.80 3.56 4.12
CA PHE A 213 -5.93 3.77 5.28
C PHE A 213 -6.43 4.86 6.24
N ALA A 214 -7.55 5.53 5.95
CA ALA A 214 -8.00 6.74 6.64
C ALA A 214 -8.06 6.62 8.18
N SER A 215 -8.48 5.44 8.66
CA SER A 215 -8.60 5.16 10.11
C SER A 215 -7.38 4.41 10.68
N HIS A 216 -6.37 4.14 9.85
CA HIS A 216 -5.21 3.29 10.16
C HIS A 216 -3.89 3.92 9.68
N HIS A 217 -3.83 5.25 9.56
CA HIS A 217 -2.63 5.94 9.07
C HIS A 217 -1.40 5.67 9.94
N GLN A 218 -1.54 5.56 11.27
CA GLN A 218 -0.41 5.29 12.14
C GLN A 218 0.15 3.89 11.91
N GLU A 219 -0.70 2.89 11.78
CA GLU A 219 -0.34 1.51 11.49
C GLU A 219 0.32 1.39 10.11
N ALA A 220 -0.24 2.04 9.09
CA ALA A 220 0.36 2.11 7.77
C ALA A 220 1.76 2.74 7.82
N LEU A 221 1.93 3.87 8.51
CA LEU A 221 3.23 4.52 8.68
C LEU A 221 4.20 3.65 9.48
N GLN A 222 3.75 2.91 10.49
CA GLN A 222 4.60 1.97 11.23
C GLN A 222 5.16 0.88 10.31
N VAL A 223 4.33 0.32 9.43
CA VAL A 223 4.76 -0.67 8.43
C VAL A 223 5.76 -0.05 7.46
N LEU A 224 5.45 1.11 6.88
CA LEU A 224 6.32 1.83 5.95
C LEU A 224 7.68 2.15 6.59
N PHE A 225 7.68 2.74 7.78
CA PHE A 225 8.90 3.09 8.51
C PHE A 225 9.71 1.85 8.92
N LYS A 226 9.06 0.73 9.23
CA LYS A 226 9.77 -0.51 9.53
C LYS A 226 10.44 -1.07 8.27
N GLN A 227 9.73 -1.16 7.16
CA GLN A 227 10.23 -1.73 5.91
C GLN A 227 11.37 -0.90 5.32
N SER A 228 11.26 0.43 5.35
CA SER A 228 12.29 1.33 4.84
C SER A 228 13.60 1.31 5.65
N ASN A 229 13.59 0.70 6.84
CA ASN A 229 14.79 0.45 7.65
C ASN A 229 15.43 -0.93 7.41
N MET A 230 14.89 -1.74 6.50
CA MET A 230 15.50 -3.02 6.12
C MET A 230 16.81 -2.78 5.35
N GLU A 231 17.75 -3.71 5.49
CA GLU A 231 18.99 -3.68 4.71
C GLU A 231 18.69 -3.72 3.21
N ASN A 232 19.41 -2.91 2.44
CA ASN A 232 19.25 -2.81 0.98
C ASN A 232 17.83 -2.42 0.52
N PHE A 233 17.12 -1.59 1.29
CA PHE A 233 15.82 -1.08 0.88
C PHE A 233 15.90 -0.30 -0.46
N ARG A 234 15.06 -0.71 -1.42
CA ARG A 234 15.03 -0.17 -2.80
C ARG A 234 13.68 0.40 -3.23
N ASN A 235 12.63 0.24 -2.43
CA ASN A 235 11.26 0.63 -2.80
C ASN A 235 11.00 2.14 -2.53
N TRP A 236 11.98 2.99 -2.85
CA TRP A 236 12.00 4.40 -2.45
C TRP A 236 10.87 5.22 -3.05
N LYS A 237 10.61 5.09 -4.35
CA LYS A 237 9.58 5.88 -5.06
C LYS A 237 8.22 5.78 -4.36
N PHE A 238 7.67 4.57 -4.27
CA PHE A 238 6.36 4.37 -3.65
C PHE A 238 6.37 4.55 -2.14
N TYR A 239 7.50 4.31 -1.45
CA TYR A 239 7.64 4.69 -0.04
C TYR A 239 7.43 6.20 0.17
N LEU A 240 8.08 7.03 -0.63
CA LEU A 240 7.98 8.49 -0.51
C LEU A 240 6.59 9.00 -0.87
N ILE A 241 6.01 8.49 -1.95
CA ILE A 241 4.65 8.84 -2.38
C ILE A 241 3.61 8.43 -1.32
N LEU A 242 3.73 7.24 -0.73
CA LEU A 242 2.82 6.77 0.33
C LEU A 242 2.93 7.63 1.59
N VAL A 243 4.16 7.89 2.04
CA VAL A 243 4.40 8.75 3.21
C VAL A 243 3.85 10.16 2.99
N GLN A 244 4.07 10.73 1.80
CA GLN A 244 3.56 12.04 1.42
C GLN A 244 2.02 12.05 1.32
N SER A 245 1.42 11.04 0.71
CA SER A 245 -0.04 10.90 0.58
C SER A 245 -0.72 10.83 1.94
N ILE A 246 -0.18 10.02 2.87
CA ILE A 246 -0.68 9.94 4.25
C ILE A 246 -0.48 11.28 4.97
N ALA A 247 0.71 11.88 4.89
CA ALA A 247 1.00 13.15 5.56
C ALA A 247 0.09 14.30 5.08
N SER A 248 -0.28 14.31 3.79
CA SER A 248 -1.16 15.34 3.20
C SER A 248 -2.60 15.31 3.73
N THR A 249 -3.03 14.17 4.28
CA THR A 249 -4.42 13.92 4.72
C THR A 249 -4.52 13.54 6.18
N CYS A 250 -3.41 13.62 6.92
CA CYS A 250 -3.33 13.13 8.27
C CYS A 250 -4.06 14.02 9.29
N ASN A 251 -4.58 13.39 10.33
CA ASN A 251 -5.14 14.10 11.50
C ASN A 251 -4.01 14.56 12.45
N ALA A 252 -4.40 15.27 13.53
CA ALA A 252 -3.46 15.79 14.53
C ALA A 252 -2.65 14.69 15.24
N GLU A 253 -3.26 13.53 15.47
CA GLU A 253 -2.62 12.40 16.14
C GLU A 253 -1.51 11.78 15.27
N THR A 254 -1.83 11.49 14.01
CA THR A 254 -0.88 11.01 13.01
C THR A 254 0.23 12.03 12.76
N THR A 255 -0.09 13.33 12.74
CA THR A 255 0.92 14.40 12.66
C THR A 255 1.89 14.32 13.85
N ALA A 256 1.39 14.12 15.06
CA ALA A 256 2.21 13.98 16.26
C ALA A 256 3.08 12.71 16.21
N PHE A 257 2.52 11.61 15.69
CA PHE A 257 3.25 10.36 15.47
C PHE A 257 4.44 10.56 14.52
N ILE A 258 4.24 11.19 13.35
CA ILE A 258 5.30 11.50 12.39
C ILE A 258 6.40 12.36 13.04
N LYS A 259 6.02 13.43 13.76
CA LYS A 259 6.97 14.31 14.46
C LYS A 259 7.80 13.54 15.49
N LYS A 260 7.16 12.66 16.26
CA LYS A 260 7.83 11.79 17.25
C LYS A 260 8.81 10.85 16.56
N TYR A 261 8.42 10.24 15.44
CA TYR A 261 9.29 9.36 14.66
C TYR A 261 10.54 10.09 14.15
N LEU A 262 10.37 11.22 13.44
CA LEU A 262 11.49 11.99 12.89
C LEU A 262 12.45 12.46 13.98
N LYS A 263 11.93 12.97 15.11
CA LYS A 263 12.75 13.34 16.28
C LYS A 263 13.53 12.14 16.84
N SER A 264 12.89 10.98 16.98
CA SER A 264 13.57 9.76 17.42
C SER A 264 14.67 9.32 16.45
N ARG A 265 14.48 9.53 15.15
CA ARG A 265 15.46 9.21 14.11
C ARG A 265 16.69 10.14 14.16
N VAL A 266 16.50 11.43 14.44
CA VAL A 266 17.62 12.36 14.71
C VAL A 266 18.47 11.87 15.88
N LEU A 267 17.83 11.44 16.98
CA LEU A 267 18.55 10.90 18.13
C LEU A 267 19.28 9.60 17.79
N HIS A 268 18.62 8.72 17.03
CA HIS A 268 19.18 7.43 16.64
C HIS A 268 20.43 7.60 15.77
N MET A 269 20.35 8.37 14.67
CA MET A 269 21.48 8.55 13.76
C MET A 269 22.70 9.19 14.43
N ALA A 270 22.48 10.15 15.34
CA ALA A 270 23.56 10.79 16.08
C ALA A 270 24.21 9.85 17.11
N ARG A 271 23.45 8.94 17.71
CA ARG A 271 23.94 7.95 18.67
C ARG A 271 24.70 6.81 17.99
N THR A 272 24.23 6.35 16.83
CA THR A 272 24.82 5.19 16.14
C THR A 272 25.86 5.56 15.11
N GLY A 273 25.95 6.83 14.69
CA GLY A 273 26.85 7.22 13.60
C GLY A 273 26.43 6.61 12.26
N CYS A 274 25.14 6.34 12.06
CA CYS A 274 24.65 5.63 10.88
C CYS A 274 24.21 6.61 9.76
N LEU A 275 25.01 6.67 8.68
CA LEU A 275 24.71 7.49 7.51
C LEU A 275 23.37 7.10 6.84
N THR A 276 23.10 5.80 6.65
CA THR A 276 21.84 5.33 6.07
C THR A 276 20.63 5.81 6.88
N ALA A 277 20.75 5.86 8.21
CA ALA A 277 19.68 6.36 9.07
C ALA A 277 19.43 7.86 8.87
N LEU A 278 20.48 8.66 8.64
CA LEU A 278 20.37 10.08 8.28
C LEU A 278 19.74 10.25 6.90
N LEU A 279 20.21 9.52 5.89
CA LEU A 279 19.69 9.66 4.52
C LEU A 279 18.20 9.34 4.46
N HIS A 280 17.79 8.26 5.14
CA HIS A 280 16.38 7.94 5.32
C HIS A 280 15.63 9.07 6.04
N LEU A 281 16.17 9.60 7.14
CA LEU A 281 15.55 10.70 7.87
C LEU A 281 15.29 11.91 6.97
N LEU A 282 16.27 12.29 6.15
CA LEU A 282 16.16 13.42 5.24
C LEU A 282 15.05 13.18 4.20
N LEU A 283 15.03 12.03 3.53
CA LEU A 283 14.00 11.70 2.54
C LEU A 283 12.59 11.63 3.16
N THR A 284 12.42 10.97 4.30
CA THR A 284 11.13 10.93 5.01
C THR A 284 10.68 12.33 5.43
N ALA A 285 11.60 13.17 5.93
CA ALA A 285 11.28 14.53 6.33
C ALA A 285 10.83 15.39 5.14
N ARG A 286 11.44 15.21 3.95
CA ARG A 286 10.97 15.87 2.73
C ARG A 286 9.58 15.40 2.33
N ALA A 287 9.36 14.08 2.25
CA ALA A 287 8.06 13.51 1.87
C ALA A 287 6.94 13.98 2.81
N THR A 288 7.17 13.96 4.12
CA THR A 288 6.20 14.44 5.13
C THR A 288 6.01 15.96 5.15
N SER A 289 6.89 16.73 4.51
CA SER A 289 6.76 18.19 4.37
C SER A 289 6.09 18.58 3.05
N ALA A 290 6.09 17.70 2.05
CA ALA A 290 5.55 17.90 0.70
C ALA A 290 4.02 17.67 0.62
N CYS A 291 3.28 18.32 1.51
CA CYS A 291 1.85 18.07 1.71
C CYS A 291 0.91 19.00 0.92
N THR A 292 1.44 19.90 0.10
CA THR A 292 0.66 20.89 -0.64
C THR A 292 0.95 20.82 -2.14
N MET A 293 0.05 21.38 -2.96
CA MET A 293 0.29 21.55 -4.39
C MET A 293 1.32 22.66 -4.70
N ASP A 294 1.72 23.46 -3.71
CA ASP A 294 2.69 24.52 -3.87
C ASP A 294 4.09 24.07 -3.44
N ILE A 295 5.00 24.01 -4.42
CA ILE A 295 6.39 23.63 -4.21
C ILE A 295 7.07 24.57 -3.20
N HIS A 296 6.76 25.87 -3.21
CA HIS A 296 7.39 26.82 -2.28
C HIS A 296 6.94 26.56 -0.85
N SER A 297 5.64 26.38 -0.62
CA SER A 297 5.11 25.97 0.69
C SER A 297 5.72 24.65 1.17
N ASN A 298 5.94 23.67 0.28
CA ASN A 298 6.56 22.40 0.63
C ASN A 298 8.02 22.58 1.08
N LEU A 299 8.80 23.40 0.37
CA LEU A 299 10.17 23.76 0.73
C LEU A 299 10.22 24.52 2.07
N ASP A 300 9.29 25.47 2.29
CA ASP A 300 9.18 26.20 3.56
C ASP A 300 8.85 25.28 4.73
N ASN A 301 7.97 24.29 4.52
CA ASN A 301 7.65 23.29 5.53
C ASN A 301 8.88 22.44 5.88
N TYR A 302 9.63 22.01 4.87
CA TYR A 302 10.88 21.29 5.08
C TYR A 302 11.93 22.16 5.79
N ALA A 303 12.07 23.44 5.41
CA ALA A 303 12.97 24.39 6.06
C ALA A 303 12.63 24.59 7.54
N LYS A 304 11.33 24.71 7.88
CA LYS A 304 10.87 24.75 9.28
C LYS A 304 11.27 23.49 10.04
N TRP A 305 11.02 22.31 9.46
CA TRP A 305 11.43 21.04 10.07
C TRP A 305 12.95 20.97 10.27
N TYR A 306 13.74 21.32 9.24
CA TYR A 306 15.19 21.27 9.26
C TYR A 306 15.75 22.22 10.32
N LYS A 307 15.21 23.45 10.44
CA LYS A 307 15.59 24.40 11.49
C LYS A 307 15.36 23.81 12.88
N GLN A 308 14.18 23.26 13.14
CA GLN A 308 13.81 22.75 14.47
C GLN A 308 14.58 21.48 14.87
N ASN A 309 14.92 20.62 13.91
CA ASN A 309 15.47 19.29 14.20
C ASN A 309 16.96 19.18 13.94
N ILE A 310 17.49 19.93 12.97
CA ILE A 310 18.91 19.94 12.58
C ILE A 310 19.57 21.26 13.00
N GLY A 311 18.97 22.40 12.68
CA GLY A 311 19.46 23.73 13.09
C GLY A 311 19.61 23.88 14.60
N GLU A 312 18.63 23.37 15.32
CA GLU A 312 18.51 23.43 16.78
C GLU A 312 18.87 22.09 17.45
N MET A 313 19.60 21.21 16.75
CA MET A 313 19.87 19.85 17.22
C MET A 313 20.66 19.76 18.54
N SER A 314 21.35 20.82 18.97
CA SER A 314 22.00 20.85 20.28
C SER A 314 21.03 20.85 21.47
N TYR A 315 19.79 21.28 21.27
CA TYR A 315 18.74 21.12 22.29
C TYR A 315 18.21 19.68 22.35
N LEU A 316 18.49 18.88 21.33
CA LEU A 316 18.06 17.49 21.21
C LEU A 316 19.17 16.49 21.56
N LEU A 317 20.40 16.80 21.15
CA LEU A 317 21.56 15.93 21.22
C LEU A 317 22.42 16.22 22.44
N ARG A 318 23.08 15.19 22.96
CA ARG A 318 24.16 15.36 23.93
C ARG A 318 25.39 15.97 23.26
N PRO A 319 26.25 16.70 24.00
CA PRO A 319 27.44 17.34 23.43
C PRO A 319 28.34 16.39 22.63
N GLU A 320 28.50 15.14 23.08
CA GLU A 320 29.30 14.12 22.41
C GLU A 320 28.72 13.65 21.05
N HIS A 321 27.41 13.74 20.86
CA HIS A 321 26.74 13.29 19.63
C HIS A 321 26.67 14.40 18.56
N PHE A 322 26.87 15.65 18.94
CA PHE A 322 26.78 16.79 18.01
C PHE A 322 27.85 16.74 16.89
N PRO A 323 29.14 16.47 17.18
CA PRO A 323 30.14 16.29 16.12
C PRO A 323 29.85 15.10 15.19
N ILE A 324 29.29 14.01 15.73
CA ILE A 324 28.90 12.84 14.95
C ILE A 324 27.80 13.22 13.95
N ALA A 325 26.76 13.91 14.42
CA ALA A 325 25.68 14.41 13.57
C ALA A 325 26.21 15.34 12.46
N LEU A 326 27.13 16.25 12.76
CA LEU A 326 27.77 17.11 11.76
C LEU A 326 28.61 16.32 10.75
N GLY A 327 29.35 15.30 11.19
CA GLY A 327 30.09 14.41 10.31
C GLY A 327 29.17 13.70 9.32
N LEU A 328 28.05 13.13 9.80
CA LEU A 328 27.07 12.48 8.95
C LEU A 328 26.42 13.44 7.94
N LEU A 329 26.09 14.67 8.36
CA LEU A 329 25.55 15.69 7.45
C LEU A 329 26.55 16.08 6.36
N GLU A 330 27.84 16.07 6.67
CA GLU A 330 28.89 16.28 5.69
C GLU A 330 29.01 15.09 4.72
N GLU A 331 29.00 13.86 5.25
CA GLU A 331 29.03 12.62 4.47
C GLU A 331 27.79 12.43 3.59
N SER A 332 26.65 13.06 3.92
CA SER A 332 25.44 13.01 3.09
C SER A 332 25.49 13.96 1.90
N LEU A 333 26.40 14.94 1.85
CA LEU A 333 26.44 15.93 0.76
C LEU A 333 26.51 15.31 -0.65
N PRO A 334 27.28 14.24 -0.92
CA PRO A 334 27.33 13.64 -2.27
C PRO A 334 26.02 13.03 -2.75
N TYR A 335 25.03 12.83 -1.86
CA TYR A 335 23.69 12.37 -2.22
C TYR A 335 22.77 13.53 -2.62
N GLU A 336 23.11 14.77 -2.25
CA GLU A 336 22.25 15.93 -2.41
C GLU A 336 22.29 16.50 -3.83
N SER A 337 21.46 15.96 -4.73
CA SER A 337 21.37 16.41 -6.12
C SER A 337 20.38 17.56 -6.32
N GLU A 338 19.43 17.78 -5.41
CA GLU A 338 18.40 18.80 -5.56
C GLU A 338 18.80 20.14 -4.93
N LEU A 339 19.07 21.13 -5.78
CA LEU A 339 19.58 22.45 -5.37
C LEU A 339 18.73 23.11 -4.27
N GLN A 340 17.41 23.09 -4.39
CA GLN A 340 16.51 23.78 -3.47
C GLN A 340 16.63 23.26 -2.03
N TYR A 341 16.79 21.94 -1.86
CA TYR A 341 17.01 21.36 -0.54
C TYR A 341 18.41 21.65 0.00
N LEU A 342 19.44 21.60 -0.85
CA LEU A 342 20.80 21.96 -0.45
C LEU A 342 20.92 23.46 -0.08
N GLU A 343 20.15 24.34 -0.72
CA GLU A 343 20.06 25.75 -0.36
C GLU A 343 19.50 25.94 1.05
N ILE A 344 18.46 25.20 1.41
CA ILE A 344 17.92 25.17 2.78
C ILE A 344 19.00 24.70 3.77
N HIS A 345 19.70 23.60 3.45
CA HIS A 345 20.77 23.06 4.28
C HIS A 345 21.92 24.06 4.45
N ALA A 346 22.25 24.83 3.42
CA ALA A 346 23.29 25.86 3.49
C ALA A 346 22.83 27.08 4.31
N ALA A 347 21.58 27.54 4.12
CA ALA A 347 21.06 28.78 4.69
C ALA A 347 20.73 28.70 6.20
N ILE A 348 20.18 27.58 6.67
CA ILE A 348 19.70 27.47 8.06
C ILE A 348 20.87 27.41 9.05
N ALA A 349 20.96 28.34 10.01
CA ALA A 349 22.01 28.30 11.04
C ALA A 349 21.96 27.02 11.88
N LEU A 350 23.14 26.50 12.27
CA LEU A 350 23.26 25.37 13.20
C LEU A 350 23.80 25.86 14.55
N SER A 351 23.18 25.40 15.64
CA SER A 351 23.55 25.73 17.01
C SER A 351 24.07 24.50 17.77
N PRO A 352 25.15 24.60 18.57
CA PRO A 352 25.99 25.80 18.72
C PRO A 352 26.83 26.05 17.47
N GLY A 353 27.07 27.33 17.17
CA GLY A 353 28.03 27.71 16.15
C GLY A 353 29.47 27.31 16.53
N GLY A 354 30.40 27.43 15.59
CA GLY A 354 31.81 27.14 15.84
C GLY A 354 32.54 26.67 14.61
N ARG A 355 33.81 26.29 14.78
CA ARG A 355 34.69 25.88 13.67
C ARG A 355 34.14 24.71 12.87
N PHE A 356 33.62 23.68 13.55
CA PHE A 356 33.03 22.50 12.88
C PHE A 356 31.80 22.85 12.04
N VAL A 357 30.89 23.67 12.58
CA VAL A 357 29.71 24.16 11.83
C VAL A 357 30.13 25.01 10.64
N GLN A 358 31.09 25.92 10.82
CA GLN A 358 31.59 26.76 9.73
C GLN A 358 32.25 25.94 8.61
N ALA A 359 32.98 24.88 8.96
CA ALA A 359 33.58 23.95 8.01
C ALA A 359 32.50 23.24 7.19
N TYR A 360 31.50 22.63 7.87
CA TYR A 360 30.36 22.00 7.21
C TYR A 360 29.64 22.97 6.26
N LYS A 361 29.29 24.17 6.75
CA LYS A 361 28.62 25.21 5.94
C LYS A 361 29.42 25.65 4.72
N THR A 362 30.74 25.67 4.83
CA THR A 362 31.62 26.00 3.70
C THR A 362 31.60 24.88 2.67
N LYS A 363 31.57 23.61 3.11
CA LYS A 363 31.40 22.45 2.20
C LYS A 363 30.04 22.48 1.51
N CYS A 364 28.94 22.76 2.22
CA CYS A 364 27.61 22.96 1.59
C CYS A 364 27.64 24.02 0.50
N ARG A 365 28.19 25.21 0.78
CA ARG A 365 28.26 26.30 -0.22
C ARG A 365 29.16 25.96 -1.40
N SER A 366 30.28 25.28 -1.15
CA SER A 366 31.19 24.81 -2.20
C SER A 366 30.49 23.83 -3.12
N TYR A 367 29.81 22.83 -2.54
CA TYR A 367 29.08 21.81 -3.29
C TYR A 367 27.90 22.41 -4.07
N LEU A 368 27.13 23.31 -3.46
CA LEU A 368 26.07 24.08 -4.14
C LEU A 368 26.61 24.84 -5.36
N THR A 369 27.79 25.45 -5.23
CA THR A 369 28.44 26.16 -6.35
C THR A 369 28.85 25.21 -7.47
N GLN A 370 29.28 23.98 -7.13
CA GLN A 370 29.64 22.95 -8.12
C GLN A 370 28.40 22.49 -8.90
N LEU A 371 27.30 22.18 -8.20
CA LEU A 371 26.04 21.77 -8.84
C LEU A 371 25.48 22.86 -9.76
N LYS A 372 25.45 24.12 -9.30
CA LYS A 372 25.02 25.28 -10.12
C LYS A 372 25.89 25.51 -11.36
N LYS A 373 27.17 25.11 -11.34
CA LYS A 373 28.03 25.14 -12.53
C LYS A 373 27.71 23.98 -13.47
N GLY A 374 27.46 22.78 -12.94
CA GLY A 374 27.07 21.60 -13.71
C GLY A 374 25.79 21.80 -14.50
N GLU A 375 24.72 22.34 -13.88
CA GLU A 375 23.46 22.63 -14.58
C GLU A 375 23.64 23.63 -15.73
N LYS A 376 24.46 24.67 -15.53
CA LYS A 376 24.76 25.66 -16.57
C LYS A 376 25.54 25.09 -17.75
N SER A 377 26.30 24.01 -17.54
CA SER A 377 27.05 23.33 -18.59
C SER A 377 26.23 22.28 -19.34
N GLN A 378 25.13 21.78 -18.77
CA GLN A 378 24.20 20.85 -19.41
C GLN A 378 23.02 21.54 -20.11
N GLY A 379 22.79 22.84 -19.83
CA GLY A 379 21.77 23.67 -20.47
C GLY A 379 22.25 24.44 -21.72
N VAL A 380 23.04 23.81 -22.60
CA VAL A 380 23.38 24.32 -23.95
C VAL A 380 22.82 23.38 -25.01
#